data_AF-A0A924SBS0-F1
#
_entry.id   AF-A0A924SBS0-F1
#
_cell.length_a   1.000
_cell.length_b   1.000
_cell.length_c   1.000
_cell.angle_alpha   90.00
_cell.angle_beta   90.00
_cell.angle_gamma   90.00
#
_symmetry.space_group_name_H-M   'P 1'
#
loop_
_entity.id
_entity.type
_entity.pdbx_description
1 polymer ?
#
loop_
_entity_poly.entity_id
_entity_poly.type
_entity_poly.pdbx_seq_one_letter_code
_entity_poly.pdbx_strand_id
1 'polypeptide(L)' 'MNVHPRAGQLPILSDLANIPRLVSAYFTEIPDPSVREQRVSFGTSGHRGSSVHGSFNERHILAITQAIC' A
#
# COMPACT_ATOMS: atom_id res chain seq x y z
N MET A 1 -15.98 -21.22 12.83
CA MET A 1 -14.98 -20.28 12.27
C MET A 1 -14.63 -20.82 10.89
N ASN A 2 -15.10 -20.21 9.80
CA ASN A 2 -14.81 -20.68 8.45
C ASN A 2 -14.28 -19.48 7.66
N VAL A 3 -12.95 -19.31 7.69
CA VAL A 3 -12.27 -18.02 7.42
C VAL A 3 -12.12 -17.76 5.92
N HIS A 4 -12.09 -18.79 5.09
CA HIS A 4 -12.25 -18.74 3.62
C HIS A 4 -12.38 -20.18 3.10
N PRO A 5 -13.23 -20.51 2.10
CA PRO A 5 -13.40 -21.88 1.61
C PRO A 5 -12.13 -22.52 1.04
N ARG A 6 -11.14 -21.71 0.65
CA ARG A 6 -9.83 -22.17 0.14
C ARG A 6 -8.66 -21.98 1.10
N ALA A 7 -8.92 -21.78 2.40
CA ALA A 7 -7.84 -21.66 3.40
C ALA A 7 -6.93 -22.90 3.40
N GLY A 8 -5.61 -22.70 3.41
CA GLY A 8 -4.61 -23.78 3.36
C GLY A 8 -4.35 -24.39 1.98
N GLN A 9 -5.02 -23.90 0.93
CA GLN A 9 -4.79 -24.33 -0.46
C GLN A 9 -3.81 -23.39 -1.18
N LEU A 10 -3.23 -23.85 -2.29
CA LEU A 10 -2.40 -23.01 -3.15
C LEU A 10 -3.23 -21.86 -3.77
N PRO A 11 -2.59 -20.69 -4.01
CA PRO A 11 -3.23 -19.58 -4.70
C PRO A 11 -3.51 -19.95 -6.16
N ILE A 12 -4.60 -19.44 -6.70
CA ILE A 12 -4.90 -19.48 -8.14
C ILE A 12 -4.51 -18.13 -8.76
N LEU A 13 -4.48 -18.07 -10.09
CA LEU A 13 -4.05 -16.86 -10.81
C LEU A 13 -4.83 -15.60 -10.42
N SER A 14 -6.12 -15.72 -10.11
CA SER A 14 -6.94 -14.57 -9.68
C SER A 14 -6.60 -14.03 -8.28
N ASP A 15 -5.89 -14.81 -7.45
CA ASP A 15 -5.43 -14.35 -6.13
C ASP A 15 -4.14 -13.52 -6.24
N LEU A 16 -3.44 -13.58 -7.39
CA LEU A 16 -2.13 -12.96 -7.58
C LEU A 16 -2.25 -11.48 -7.92
N ALA A 17 -1.41 -10.66 -7.28
CA ALA A 17 -1.34 -9.24 -7.57
C ALA A 17 -0.64 -8.97 -8.91
N ASN A 18 -1.10 -7.93 -9.61
CA ASN A 18 -0.40 -7.39 -10.77
C ASN A 18 0.78 -6.52 -10.30
N ILE A 19 1.98 -7.12 -10.26
CA ILE A 19 3.19 -6.45 -9.74
C ILE A 19 3.59 -5.22 -10.58
N PRO A 20 3.62 -5.27 -11.93
CA PRO A 20 3.90 -4.08 -12.74
C PRO A 20 2.97 -2.91 -12.44
N ARG A 21 1.67 -3.16 -12.23
CA ARG A 21 0.70 -2.13 -11.86
C ARG A 21 1.01 -1.53 -10.49
N LEU A 22 1.34 -2.36 -9.49
CA LEU A 22 1.70 -1.89 -8.15
C LEU A 22 2.94 -0.99 -8.17
N VAL A 23 3.98 -1.40 -8.91
CA VAL A 23 5.22 -0.62 -9.05
C VAL A 23 4.96 0.68 -9.80
N SER A 24 4.23 0.65 -10.91
CA SER A 24 3.86 1.86 -11.64
C SER A 24 3.11 2.84 -10.75
N ALA A 25 2.08 2.37 -10.03
CA ALA A 25 1.27 3.22 -9.17
C ALA A 25 2.08 3.89 -8.06
N TYR A 26 3.15 3.26 -7.56
CA TYR A 26 4.01 3.86 -6.54
C TYR A 26 4.63 5.19 -7.03
N PHE A 27 5.04 5.25 -8.29
CA PHE A 27 5.68 6.43 -8.89
C PHE A 27 4.68 7.38 -9.55
N THR A 28 3.59 6.87 -10.13
CA THR A 28 2.68 7.69 -10.93
C THR A 28 1.50 8.25 -10.15
N GLU A 29 1.04 7.56 -9.09
CA GLU A 29 -0.08 8.04 -8.28
C GLU A 29 0.42 9.03 -7.22
N ILE A 30 -0.28 10.17 -7.14
CA ILE A 30 -0.01 11.22 -6.18
C ILE A 30 -1.06 11.16 -5.08
N PRO A 31 -0.69 10.91 -3.81
CA PRO A 31 -1.64 10.91 -2.72
C PRO A 31 -2.30 12.28 -2.53
N ASP A 32 -3.61 12.29 -2.32
CA ASP A 32 -4.39 13.46 -1.97
C ASP A 32 -4.43 13.62 -0.43
N PRO A 33 -3.76 14.63 0.14
CA PRO A 33 -3.74 14.85 1.59
C PRO A 33 -5.12 15.26 2.14
N SER A 34 -6.08 15.68 1.31
CA SER A 34 -7.45 15.94 1.76
C SER A 34 -8.14 14.65 2.20
N VAL A 35 -7.81 13.51 1.55
CA VAL A 35 -8.33 12.17 1.85
C VAL A 35 -7.55 11.57 3.02
N ARG A 36 -8.23 11.26 4.12
CA ARG A 36 -7.60 10.79 5.37
C ARG A 36 -6.80 9.50 5.17
N GLU A 37 -7.32 8.59 4.36
CA GLU A 37 -6.77 7.25 4.09
C GLU A 37 -5.47 7.30 3.27
N GLN A 38 -5.21 8.41 2.57
CA GLN A 38 -4.01 8.63 1.75
C GLN A 38 -2.94 9.44 2.49
N ARG A 39 -3.14 9.74 3.78
CA ARG A 39 -2.14 10.45 4.60
C ARG A 39 -1.13 9.46 5.17
N VAL A 40 0.05 9.99 5.50
CA VAL A 40 1.01 9.27 6.34
C VAL A 40 0.36 9.01 7.72
N SER A 41 0.41 7.74 8.13
CA SER A 41 0.04 7.29 9.47
C SER A 41 1.20 6.46 10.02
N PHE A 42 2.07 7.08 10.81
CA PHE A 42 3.31 6.47 11.30
C PHE A 42 3.17 6.06 12.77
N GLY A 43 2.87 4.77 13.01
CA GLY A 43 2.62 4.22 14.34
C GLY A 43 3.78 3.39 14.90
N THR A 44 3.49 2.50 15.85
CA THR A 44 4.47 1.59 16.48
C THR A 44 5.21 0.70 15.47
N SER A 45 4.60 0.41 14.33
CA SER A 45 5.18 -0.37 13.23
C SER A 45 5.41 0.47 11.95
N GLY A 46 5.59 1.78 12.10
CA GLY A 46 5.78 2.72 11.01
C GLY A 46 4.50 2.99 10.22
N HIS A 47 4.67 3.43 8.97
CA HIS A 47 3.59 3.64 8.01
C HIS A 47 3.47 2.48 7.03
N ARG A 48 2.24 2.05 6.74
CA ARG A 48 1.91 0.94 5.84
C ARG A 48 0.73 1.34 4.95
N GLY A 49 0.68 0.78 3.75
CA GLY A 49 -0.40 1.01 2.80
C GLY A 49 -0.16 0.26 1.49
N SER A 50 -0.85 0.68 0.43
CA SER A 50 -0.67 0.15 -0.92
C SER A 50 -0.70 1.26 -1.95
N SER A 51 0.17 1.16 -2.95
CA SER A 51 0.33 2.19 -4.00
C SER A 51 -0.94 2.38 -4.83
N VAL A 52 -1.68 1.30 -5.12
CA VAL A 52 -2.95 1.35 -5.88
C VAL A 52 -4.11 1.98 -5.10
N HIS A 53 -3.95 2.20 -3.79
CA HIS A 53 -4.91 2.93 -2.96
C HIS A 53 -4.43 4.34 -2.61
N GLY A 54 -3.30 4.78 -3.15
CA GLY A 54 -2.74 6.10 -2.84
C GLY A 54 -2.27 6.22 -1.39
N SER A 55 -2.01 5.12 -0.67
CA SER A 55 -1.62 5.13 0.74
C SER A 55 -0.19 4.65 0.99
N PHE A 56 0.58 4.36 -0.07
CA PHE A 56 1.99 4.00 0.00
C PHE A 56 2.66 4.24 -1.37
N ASN A 57 3.12 5.46 -1.59
CA ASN A 57 3.61 5.99 -2.86
C ASN A 57 4.86 6.84 -2.62
N GLU A 58 5.57 7.23 -3.67
CA GLU A 58 6.84 7.95 -3.59
C GLU A 58 6.80 9.14 -2.62
N ARG A 59 5.76 9.97 -2.70
CA ARG A 59 5.60 11.15 -1.83
C ARG A 59 5.50 10.80 -0.35
N HIS A 60 4.94 9.64 0.02
CA HIS A 60 4.91 9.20 1.41
C HIS A 60 6.32 8.91 1.90
N ILE A 61 7.13 8.18 1.12
CA ILE A 61 8.47 7.80 1.51
C ILE A 61 9.38 9.01 1.57
N LEU A 62 9.32 9.90 0.56
CA LEU A 62 10.05 11.17 0.58
C LEU A 62 9.72 11.99 1.83
N ALA A 63 8.44 12.15 2.15
CA ALA A 63 8.02 12.91 3.34
C ALA A 63 8.47 12.26 4.65
N ILE A 64 8.37 10.93 4.77
CA ILE A 64 8.80 10.18 5.96
C ILE A 64 10.31 10.28 6.14
N THR A 65 11.09 10.05 5.09
CA THR A 65 12.55 10.15 5.14
C THR A 65 12.98 11.56 5.55
N GLN A 66 12.38 12.60 4.96
CA GLN A 66 12.66 13.98 5.30
C GLN A 66 12.27 14.36 6.74
N ALA A 67 11.29 13.67 7.33
CA ALA A 67 10.89 13.90 8.72
C ALA A 67 11.83 13.20 9.73
N ILE A 68 12.56 12.18 9.30
CA ILE A 68 13.48 11.40 10.16
C ILE A 68 14.90 11.99 10.14
N CYS A 69 15.37 12.47 8.99
CA CYS A 69 16.71 13.01 8.77
C CYS A 69 16.76 14.53 8.96
#